data_AF-A0A955D3L1-F1
#
_entry.id   AF-A0A955D3L1-F1
#
_cell.length_a   1.000
_cell.length_b   1.000
_cell.length_c   1.000
_cell.angle_alpha   90.00
_cell.angle_beta   90.00
_cell.angle_gamma   90.00
#
_symmetry.space_group_name_H-M   'P 1'
#
loop_
_entity.id
_entity.type
_entity.pdbx_description
1 polymer ?
#
loop_
_entity_poly.entity_id
_entity_poly.type
_entity_poly.pdbx_seq_one_letter_code
_entity_poly.pdbx_strand_id
1 'polypeptide(L)'
;MTDISSIGHHFAPGPANAPSGVTARSANGSVTGLGPVDRAGSGTGSGSGSTLNRLERQDRLELSGQARLLDRMRQMPAIRQELVDRVKGQIADGTYESPQKLAVALDRLIDDVLAEA
;
A
#
# COMPACT_ATOMS: atom_id res chain seq x y z
N MET A 1 -10.09 -33.90 -40.33
CA MET A 1 -11.03 -33.78 -39.20
C MET A 1 -10.52 -34.71 -38.12
N THR A 2 -9.85 -34.18 -37.10
CA THR A 2 -9.24 -34.99 -36.03
C THR A 2 -9.98 -34.68 -34.74
N ASP A 3 -10.58 -35.74 -34.19
CA ASP A 3 -11.50 -35.75 -33.06
C ASP A 3 -10.78 -35.35 -31.75
N ILE A 4 -11.33 -34.39 -31.00
CA ILE A 4 -10.73 -33.82 -29.77
C ILE A 4 -11.36 -34.44 -28.51
N SER A 5 -12.18 -35.48 -28.67
CA SER A 5 -13.11 -35.97 -27.63
C SER A 5 -12.48 -36.87 -26.55
N SER A 6 -11.17 -36.80 -26.31
CA SER A 6 -10.49 -37.75 -25.39
C SER A 6 -9.61 -37.13 -24.29
N ILE A 7 -9.66 -35.82 -24.04
CA ILE A 7 -8.98 -35.20 -22.88
C ILE A 7 -9.98 -35.07 -21.72
N GLY A 8 -10.51 -36.20 -21.28
CA GLY A 8 -11.25 -36.35 -20.04
C GLY A 8 -10.32 -36.82 -18.94
N HIS A 9 -9.40 -35.97 -18.48
CA HIS A 9 -8.59 -36.26 -17.29
C HIS A 9 -9.27 -35.69 -16.04
N HIS A 10 -9.99 -36.59 -15.37
CA HIS A 10 -10.21 -36.67 -13.93
C HIS A 10 -9.58 -35.53 -13.09
N PHE A 11 -10.39 -34.55 -12.70
CA PHE A 11 -10.05 -33.64 -11.60
C PHE A 11 -10.83 -34.08 -10.37
N ALA A 12 -10.19 -34.88 -9.51
CA ALA A 12 -10.75 -35.21 -8.21
C ALA A 12 -10.79 -33.93 -7.35
N PRO A 13 -11.89 -33.61 -6.65
CA PRO A 13 -11.89 -32.55 -5.66
C PRO A 13 -11.03 -33.00 -4.48
N GLY A 14 -9.83 -32.42 -4.34
CA GLY A 14 -8.99 -32.59 -3.16
C GLY A 14 -9.71 -32.09 -1.91
N PRO A 15 -9.42 -32.66 -0.72
CA PRO A 15 -10.08 -32.26 0.51
C PRO A 15 -9.78 -30.79 0.85
N ALA A 16 -10.81 -30.13 1.36
CA ALA A 16 -10.83 -28.76 1.83
C ALA A 16 -9.60 -28.40 2.69
N ASN A 17 -8.81 -27.43 2.23
CA ASN A 17 -7.76 -26.83 3.04
C ASN A 17 -8.41 -25.91 4.08
N ALA A 18 -8.61 -26.43 5.29
CA ALA A 18 -9.07 -25.66 6.43
C ALA A 18 -8.00 -24.63 6.85
N PRO A 19 -8.38 -23.41 7.28
CA PRO A 19 -7.41 -22.46 7.81
C PRO A 19 -6.84 -22.99 9.13
N SER A 20 -5.61 -23.48 9.11
CA SER A 20 -4.83 -23.72 10.31
C SER A 20 -4.69 -22.41 11.08
N GLY A 21 -5.44 -22.29 12.16
CA GLY A 21 -5.36 -21.19 13.10
C GLY A 21 -3.93 -21.05 13.59
N VAL A 22 -3.28 -19.94 13.20
CA VAL A 22 -2.10 -19.44 13.90
C VAL A 22 -2.62 -18.89 15.22
N THR A 23 -2.77 -19.77 16.21
CA THR A 23 -2.84 -19.36 17.61
C THR A 23 -1.47 -18.83 17.98
N ALA A 24 -1.25 -17.53 17.76
CA ALA A 24 -0.15 -16.82 18.38
C ALA A 24 -0.37 -16.90 19.89
N ARG A 25 0.36 -17.84 20.48
CA ARG A 25 0.41 -18.17 21.89
C ARG A 25 0.66 -16.90 22.69
N SER A 26 -0.34 -16.54 23.49
CA SER A 26 -0.23 -15.60 24.60
C SER A 26 0.95 -16.03 25.49
N ALA A 27 1.98 -15.20 25.50
CA ALA A 27 2.98 -15.17 26.54
C ALA A 27 2.86 -13.81 27.23
N ASN A 28 1.75 -13.60 27.95
CA ASN A 28 1.75 -12.64 29.05
C ASN A 28 2.68 -13.19 30.13
N GLY A 29 3.97 -12.89 30.00
CA GLY A 29 4.94 -13.02 31.06
C GLY A 29 4.56 -12.05 32.18
N SER A 30 3.84 -12.56 33.17
CA SER A 30 3.58 -11.92 34.44
C SER A 30 4.91 -11.63 35.15
N VAL A 31 5.41 -10.40 35.04
CA VAL A 31 6.48 -9.90 35.91
C VAL A 31 5.86 -9.58 37.27
N THR A 32 5.51 -10.62 38.00
CA THR A 32 5.07 -10.50 39.39
C THR A 32 6.30 -10.38 40.25
N GLY A 33 6.54 -9.18 40.80
CA GLY A 33 7.43 -9.03 41.96
C GLY A 33 8.43 -7.89 41.87
N LEU A 34 7.95 -6.65 41.92
CA LEU A 34 8.67 -5.54 42.55
C LEU A 34 7.61 -4.68 43.25
N GLY A 35 7.57 -4.76 44.59
CA GLY A 35 6.72 -3.89 45.39
C GLY A 35 7.14 -2.42 45.26
N PRO A 36 6.26 -1.47 45.64
CA PRO A 36 6.60 -0.06 45.65
C PRO A 36 7.72 0.18 46.68
N VAL A 37 8.86 0.69 46.22
CA VAL A 37 9.86 1.28 47.11
C VAL A 37 9.38 2.69 47.44
N ASP A 38 8.85 2.87 48.64
CA ASP A 38 8.60 4.19 49.21
C ASP A 38 9.93 4.93 49.34
N ARG A 39 10.21 5.83 48.39
CA ARG A 39 11.38 6.70 48.44
C ARG A 39 11.07 7.90 49.32
N ALA A 40 11.21 7.73 50.63
CA ALA A 40 11.28 8.84 51.57
C ALA A 40 12.59 9.63 51.32
N GLY A 41 12.45 10.85 50.82
CA GLY A 41 13.57 11.73 50.50
C GLY A 41 13.11 12.99 49.81
N SER A 42 12.45 13.88 50.57
CA SER A 42 12.19 15.27 50.18
C SER A 42 13.51 16.02 50.05
N GLY A 43 14.15 15.90 48.88
CA GLY A 43 15.23 16.77 48.44
C GLY A 43 14.65 17.81 47.47
N THR A 44 14.37 19.00 47.99
CA THR A 44 14.04 20.20 47.20
C THR A 44 15.26 20.59 46.38
N GLY A 45 15.44 19.95 45.23
CA GLY A 45 16.38 20.33 44.19
C GLY A 45 15.60 21.03 43.09
N SER A 46 15.65 22.37 43.13
CA SER A 46 15.25 23.24 42.02
C SER A 46 15.98 22.80 40.75
N GLY A 47 15.25 22.12 39.87
CA GLY A 47 15.69 21.63 38.57
C GLY A 47 14.58 21.81 37.56
N SER A 48 13.98 23.01 37.55
CA SER A 48 13.04 23.45 36.52
C SER A 48 13.80 23.58 35.20
N GLY A 49 13.87 22.50 34.42
CA GLY A 49 14.61 22.50 33.16
C GLY A 49 14.62 21.20 32.36
N SER A 50 13.99 20.11 32.83
CA SER A 50 14.12 18.79 32.19
C SER A 50 12.81 18.13 31.72
N THR A 51 11.64 18.66 32.10
CA THR A 51 10.35 18.17 31.58
C THR A 51 10.02 18.73 30.19
N LEU A 52 10.41 19.97 29.90
CA LEU A 52 10.18 20.60 28.60
C LEU A 52 11.13 20.08 27.50
N ASN A 53 12.28 19.50 27.87
CA ASN A 53 13.26 18.96 26.90
C ASN A 53 12.91 17.53 26.44
N ARG A 54 12.14 16.76 27.24
CA ARG A 54 11.74 15.39 26.85
C ARG A 54 10.71 15.37 25.72
N LEU A 55 9.88 16.40 25.62
CA LEU A 55 8.87 16.55 24.56
C LEU A 55 9.49 16.91 23.20
N GLU A 56 10.77 17.28 23.18
CA GLU A 56 11.48 17.80 21.99
C GLU A 56 12.44 16.78 21.37
N ARG A 57 12.60 15.57 21.93
CA ARG A 57 13.30 14.47 21.24
C ARG A 57 12.35 13.77 20.28
N GLN A 58 12.08 14.44 19.16
CA GLN A 58 11.37 13.84 18.04
C GLN A 58 12.36 12.99 17.24
N ASP A 59 12.17 11.67 17.23
CA ASP A 59 12.90 10.79 16.33
C ASP A 59 12.53 11.13 14.89
N ARG A 60 13.48 11.72 14.16
CA ARG A 60 13.31 12.05 12.75
C ARG A 60 13.57 10.80 11.91
N LEU A 61 12.51 10.28 11.31
CA LEU A 61 12.60 9.16 10.37
C LEU A 61 12.62 9.71 8.93
N GLU A 62 13.70 9.44 8.21
CA GLU A 62 13.81 9.74 6.78
C GLU A 62 13.20 8.59 5.98
N LEU A 63 12.12 8.86 5.24
CA LEU A 63 11.49 7.89 4.36
C LEU A 63 12.29 7.71 3.07
N SER A 64 12.70 6.47 2.78
CA SER A 64 13.33 6.12 1.51
C SER A 64 12.41 6.41 0.32
N GLY A 65 12.99 6.65 -0.86
CA GLY A 65 12.22 6.90 -2.07
C GLY A 65 11.23 5.77 -2.39
N GLN A 66 11.59 4.53 -2.07
CA GLN A 66 10.75 3.35 -2.23
C GLN A 66 9.55 3.36 -1.28
N ALA A 67 9.73 3.80 -0.03
CA ALA A 67 8.63 3.94 0.92
C ALA A 67 7.60 4.99 0.44
N ARG A 68 8.09 6.11 -0.13
CA ARG A 68 7.23 7.14 -0.73
C ARG A 68 6.48 6.63 -1.96
N LEU A 69 7.10 5.79 -2.79
CA LEU A 69 6.44 5.18 -3.95
C LEU A 69 5.36 4.19 -3.53
N LEU A 70 5.64 3.33 -2.54
CA LEU A 70 4.66 2.38 -1.99
C LEU A 70 3.45 3.10 -1.38
N ASP A 71 3.70 4.20 -0.67
CA ASP A 71 2.65 5.02 -0.09
C ASP A 71 1.76 5.65 -1.18
N ARG A 72 2.37 6.19 -2.26
CA ARG A 72 1.60 6.68 -3.42
C ARG A 72 0.77 5.58 -4.06
N MET A 73 1.33 4.38 -4.26
CA MET A 73 0.60 3.24 -4.83
C MET A 73 -0.60 2.84 -3.97
N ARG A 74 -0.48 2.89 -2.64
CA ARG A 74 -1.58 2.59 -1.71
C ARG A 74 -2.70 3.64 -1.74
N GLN A 75 -2.35 4.88 -2.04
CA GLN A 75 -3.29 6.00 -2.16
C GLN A 75 -3.96 6.07 -3.54
N MET A 76 -3.50 5.28 -4.52
CA MET A 76 -4.12 5.26 -5.84
C MET A 76 -5.56 4.72 -5.73
N PRO A 77 -6.53 5.40 -6.34
CA PRO A 77 -7.90 4.90 -6.38
C PRO A 77 -7.95 3.56 -7.12
N ALA A 78 -8.93 2.74 -6.77
CA ALA A 78 -9.15 1.47 -7.45
C ALA A 78 -9.34 1.68 -8.96
N ILE A 79 -8.79 0.74 -9.76
CA ILE A 79 -8.91 0.77 -11.21
C ILE A 79 -10.39 0.67 -11.59
N ARG A 80 -10.86 1.60 -12.41
CA ARG A 80 -12.22 1.60 -12.96
C ARG A 80 -12.31 0.60 -14.11
N GLN A 81 -12.34 -0.69 -13.79
CA GLN A 81 -12.24 -1.79 -14.76
C GLN A 81 -13.22 -1.66 -15.92
N GLU A 82 -14.48 -1.29 -15.65
CA GLU A 82 -15.51 -1.06 -16.66
C GLU A 82 -15.11 0.00 -17.71
N LEU A 83 -14.50 1.11 -17.29
CA LEU A 83 -14.03 2.14 -18.21
C LEU A 83 -12.87 1.63 -19.06
N VAL A 84 -11.95 0.88 -18.45
CA VAL A 84 -10.81 0.27 -19.14
C VAL A 84 -11.30 -0.68 -20.22
N ASP A 85 -12.24 -1.56 -19.89
CA ASP A 85 -12.76 -2.56 -20.84
C ASP A 85 -13.52 -1.90 -22.00
N ARG A 86 -14.32 -0.86 -21.72
CA ARG A 86 -14.97 -0.06 -22.78
C ARG A 86 -13.97 0.60 -23.71
N VAL A 87 -12.94 1.24 -23.16
CA VAL A 87 -11.92 1.92 -23.96
C VAL A 87 -11.11 0.91 -24.78
N LYS A 88 -10.77 -0.25 -24.21
CA LYS A 88 -10.13 -1.34 -24.95
C LYS A 88 -10.98 -1.81 -26.15
N GLY A 89 -12.29 -1.96 -25.96
CA GLY A 89 -13.22 -2.26 -27.04
C GLY A 89 -13.18 -1.20 -28.14
N GLN A 90 -13.30 0.08 -27.78
CA GLN A 90 -13.23 1.20 -28.74
C GLN A 90 -11.91 1.24 -29.51
N ILE A 91 -10.79 0.89 -28.89
CA ILE A 91 -9.48 0.81 -29.55
C ILE A 91 -9.46 -0.36 -30.55
N ALA A 92 -9.94 -1.54 -30.15
CA ALA A 92 -10.01 -2.70 -31.03
C ALA A 92 -10.93 -2.46 -32.24
N ASP A 93 -12.03 -1.73 -32.04
CA ASP A 93 -12.97 -1.35 -33.09
C ASP A 93 -12.50 -0.16 -33.93
N GLY A 94 -11.35 0.46 -33.59
CA GLY A 94 -10.83 1.65 -34.27
C GLY A 94 -11.67 2.92 -34.08
N THR A 95 -12.61 2.93 -33.12
CA THR A 95 -13.53 4.06 -32.87
C THR A 95 -13.06 4.98 -31.75
N TYR A 96 -11.98 4.62 -31.06
CA TYR A 96 -11.40 5.45 -30.00
C TYR A 96 -10.83 6.77 -30.55
N GLU A 97 -10.24 6.71 -31.74
CA GLU A 97 -9.56 7.81 -32.42
C GLU A 97 -10.58 8.67 -33.17
N SER A 98 -10.95 9.81 -32.60
CA SER A 98 -11.75 10.82 -33.29
C SER A 98 -10.85 11.96 -33.80
N PRO A 99 -11.22 12.64 -34.90
CA PRO A 99 -10.45 13.78 -35.42
C PRO A 99 -10.18 14.85 -34.35
N GLN A 100 -11.14 15.08 -33.46
CA GLN A 100 -11.01 16.06 -32.38
C GLN A 100 -10.00 15.62 -31.32
N LYS A 101 -9.99 14.34 -30.93
CA LYS A 101 -9.00 13.81 -29.98
C LYS A 101 -7.59 13.86 -30.56
N LEU A 102 -7.45 13.58 -31.86
CA LEU A 102 -6.17 13.64 -32.55
C LEU A 102 -5.62 15.06 -32.65
N ALA A 103 -6.47 16.04 -32.99
CA ALA A 103 -6.06 17.45 -33.01
C ALA A 103 -5.53 17.91 -31.64
N VAL A 104 -6.28 17.64 -30.56
CA VAL A 104 -5.87 17.99 -29.20
C VAL A 104 -4.60 17.26 -28.77
N ALA A 105 -4.44 15.99 -29.14
CA ALA A 105 -3.23 15.23 -28.83
C ALA A 105 -2.01 15.81 -29.57
N LEU A 106 -2.19 16.23 -30.83
CA LEU A 106 -1.14 16.82 -31.63
C LEU A 106 -0.73 18.20 -31.11
N ASP A 107 -1.70 19.05 -30.78
CA ASP A 107 -1.43 20.37 -30.20
C ASP A 107 -0.63 20.24 -28.90
N ARG A 108 -1.05 19.36 -27.99
CA ARG A 108 -0.33 19.09 -26.74
C ARG A 108 1.07 18.52 -26.95
N LEU A 109 1.25 17.69 -27.98
CA LEU A 109 2.57 17.15 -28.32
C LEU A 109 3.51 18.25 -28.82
N ILE A 110 3.01 19.16 -29.65
CA ILE A 110 3.77 20.32 -30.12
C ILE A 110 4.13 21.22 -28.93
N ASP A 111 3.18 21.50 -28.04
CA ASP A 111 3.43 22.29 -26.83
C ASP A 111 4.51 21.67 -25.93
N ASP A 112 4.48 20.35 -25.73
CA ASP A 112 5.45 19.61 -24.91
C ASP A 112 6.86 19.69 -25.50
N VAL A 113 6.98 19.49 -26.83
CA VAL A 113 8.27 19.55 -27.54
C VAL A 113 8.85 20.97 -27.58
N LEU A 114 7.99 22.00 -27.71
CA LEU A 114 8.42 23.39 -27.77
C LEU A 114 8.66 24.01 -26.39
N ALA A 115 8.04 23.50 -25.32
CA ALA A 115 8.25 23.95 -23.96
C ALA A 115 9.61 23.50 -23.38
N GLU A 116 10.18 22.41 -23.91
CA GLU A 116 11.50 21.89 -23.52
C GLU A 116 12.66 22.53 -24.34
N ALA A 117 12.37 23.53 -25.19
CA ALA A 117 13.34 24.24 -26.04
C ALA A 117 13.63 25.67 -25.55
#